data_AF-A0AB37HQC5-F1
#
_entry.id   AF-A0AB37HQC5-F1
#
_cell.length_a   1.000
_cell.length_b   1.000
_cell.length_c   1.000
_cell.angle_alpha   90.00
_cell.angle_beta   90.00
_cell.angle_gamma   90.00
#
_symmetry.space_group_name_H-M   'P 1'
#
loop_
_entity.id
_entity.type
_entity.pdbx_description
1 polymer ?
#
loop_
_entity_poly.entity_id
_entity_poly.type
_entity_poly.pdbx_seq_one_letter_code
_entity_poly.pdbx_strand_id
1 'polypeptide(L)'
;MFKFKKPNQHGVWSMIVLPIAFGIAATGFTYFHLLLYLGVLASYFMSDQIFFYLKKRKKIIGYIYTAGIFALIVVISFVPIVLHKPVTIWIFLLMVPLSLLNAYFAKKKNERAFTNDLIAVLIFCLFGVISALLNVSITDVESWLPVFILSFLYFFGTILYVKTMIREKKSVKYKWSSWIYHLCIVVVGFFIHPLVMLMYIPSLIRSIVLYGKKIKIMHVGLIEIANSVFVLVVGSIFLH
;
A
#
# COMPACT_ATOMS: atom_id res chain seq x y z
N MET A 1 -31.93 3.95 -1.67
CA MET A 1 -31.40 2.69 -2.25
C MET A 1 -29.88 2.74 -2.30
N PHE A 2 -29.20 1.77 -1.68
CA PHE A 2 -27.74 1.64 -1.67
C PHE A 2 -27.19 1.44 -3.10
N LYS A 3 -25.94 1.86 -3.34
CA LYS A 3 -25.24 1.59 -4.60
C LYS A 3 -23.79 1.22 -4.33
N PHE A 4 -23.32 0.17 -5.00
CA PHE A 4 -21.96 -0.31 -4.86
C PHE A 4 -21.22 -0.26 -6.20
N LYS A 5 -20.08 0.41 -6.23
CA LYS A 5 -19.13 0.31 -7.34
C LYS A 5 -18.18 -0.86 -7.11
N LYS A 6 -18.07 -1.77 -8.09
CA LYS A 6 -17.05 -2.82 -8.12
C LYS A 6 -15.65 -2.20 -8.26
N PRO A 7 -14.68 -2.54 -7.39
CA PRO A 7 -13.30 -2.12 -7.56
C PRO A 7 -12.65 -2.84 -8.74
N ASN A 8 -11.85 -2.11 -9.51
CA ASN A 8 -11.14 -2.63 -10.68
C ASN A 8 -9.60 -2.54 -10.53
N GLN A 9 -9.10 -2.45 -9.30
CA GLN A 9 -7.67 -2.22 -9.03
C GLN A 9 -7.04 -3.48 -8.43
N HIS A 10 -6.38 -4.27 -9.28
CA HIS A 10 -5.74 -5.51 -8.86
C HIS A 10 -4.44 -5.28 -8.04
N GLY A 11 -3.74 -4.17 -8.25
CA GLY A 11 -2.48 -3.89 -7.52
C GLY A 11 -2.67 -3.45 -6.07
N VAL A 12 -3.89 -3.07 -5.66
CA VAL A 12 -4.16 -2.62 -4.28
C VAL A 12 -4.12 -3.79 -3.30
N TRP A 13 -4.41 -5.01 -3.75
CA TRP A 13 -4.39 -6.19 -2.89
C TRP A 13 -3.02 -6.42 -2.26
N SER A 14 -1.93 -6.29 -3.04
CA SER A 14 -0.58 -6.35 -2.50
C SER A 14 -0.31 -5.22 -1.50
N MET A 15 -0.81 -4.00 -1.74
CA MET A 15 -0.65 -2.86 -0.83
C MET A 15 -1.37 -3.03 0.51
N ILE A 16 -2.51 -3.74 0.52
CA ILE A 16 -3.22 -4.07 1.77
C ILE A 16 -2.47 -5.17 2.53
N VAL A 17 -2.08 -6.24 1.83
CA VAL A 17 -1.57 -7.47 2.47
C VAL A 17 -0.12 -7.33 2.92
N LEU A 18 0.77 -6.84 2.06
CA LEU A 18 2.22 -6.95 2.28
C LEU A 18 2.73 -6.16 3.50
N PRO A 19 2.33 -4.90 3.75
CA PRO A 19 2.78 -4.18 4.96
C PRO A 19 2.35 -4.86 6.25
N ILE A 20 1.10 -5.36 6.30
CA ILE A 20 0.57 -6.07 7.47
C ILE A 20 1.33 -7.39 7.64
N ALA A 21 1.56 -8.12 6.55
CA ALA A 21 2.31 -9.37 6.60
C ALA A 21 3.76 -9.17 7.07
N PHE A 22 4.42 -8.06 6.70
CA PHE A 22 5.72 -7.70 7.26
C PHE A 22 5.66 -7.38 8.76
N GLY A 23 4.61 -6.69 9.23
CA GLY A 23 4.40 -6.48 10.67
C GLY A 23 4.24 -7.79 11.45
N ILE A 24 3.47 -8.74 10.89
CA ILE A 24 3.32 -10.09 11.46
C ILE A 24 4.66 -10.84 11.45
N ALA A 25 5.42 -10.76 10.35
CA ALA A 25 6.71 -11.43 10.25
C ALA A 25 7.72 -10.89 11.28
N ALA A 26 7.78 -9.57 11.46
CA ALA A 26 8.71 -8.95 12.40
C ALA A 26 8.34 -9.18 13.87
N THR A 27 7.05 -9.26 14.21
CA THR A 27 6.62 -9.17 15.62
C THR A 27 5.67 -10.28 16.07
N GLY A 28 5.34 -11.22 15.19
CA GLY A 28 4.42 -12.33 15.46
C GLY A 28 2.96 -12.02 15.13
N PHE A 29 2.13 -13.06 15.14
CA PHE A 29 0.70 -12.95 14.86
C PHE A 29 -0.13 -12.76 16.13
N THR A 30 -1.20 -11.96 16.04
CA THR A 30 -2.27 -11.86 17.05
C THR A 30 -3.63 -11.70 16.39
N TYR A 31 -4.70 -12.05 17.11
CA TYR A 31 -6.08 -11.94 16.60
C TYR A 31 -6.47 -10.52 16.16
N PHE A 32 -5.84 -9.48 16.71
CA PHE A 32 -6.03 -8.09 16.29
C PHE A 32 -5.60 -7.83 14.84
N HIS A 33 -4.72 -8.66 14.26
CA HIS A 33 -4.36 -8.57 12.84
C HIS A 33 -5.54 -8.86 11.90
N LEU A 34 -6.46 -9.73 12.32
CA LEU A 34 -7.68 -10.00 11.55
C LEU A 34 -8.59 -8.77 11.52
N LEU A 35 -8.72 -8.09 12.67
CA LEU A 35 -9.45 -6.81 12.75
C LEU A 35 -8.74 -5.73 11.94
N LEU A 36 -7.41 -5.65 12.00
CA LEU A 36 -6.64 -4.69 11.23
C LEU A 36 -6.89 -4.88 9.73
N TYR A 37 -6.74 -6.12 9.23
CA TYR A 37 -7.00 -6.46 7.84
C TYR A 37 -8.44 -6.11 7.41
N LEU A 38 -9.43 -6.50 8.22
CA LEU A 38 -10.84 -6.17 7.96
C LEU A 38 -11.07 -4.65 7.88
N GLY A 39 -10.49 -3.89 8.82
CA GLY A 39 -10.61 -2.44 8.86
C GLY A 39 -9.89 -1.75 7.70
N VAL A 40 -8.72 -2.23 7.28
CA VAL A 40 -8.01 -1.70 6.08
C VAL A 40 -8.84 -1.98 4.82
N LEU A 41 -9.36 -3.19 4.68
CA LEU A 41 -10.20 -3.58 3.55
C LEU A 41 -11.49 -2.75 3.49
N ALA A 42 -12.17 -2.57 4.62
CA ALA A 42 -13.35 -1.71 4.73
C ALA A 42 -13.01 -0.24 4.44
N SER A 43 -11.87 0.25 4.91
CA SER A 43 -11.37 1.60 4.61
C SER A 43 -11.17 1.80 3.11
N TYR A 44 -10.59 0.82 2.42
CA TYR A 44 -10.43 0.86 0.96
C TYR A 44 -11.78 0.98 0.24
N PHE A 45 -12.75 0.13 0.58
CA PHE A 45 -14.09 0.18 -0.03
C PHE A 45 -14.80 1.50 0.28
N MET A 46 -14.72 1.98 1.52
CA MET A 46 -15.25 3.27 1.94
C MET A 46 -14.66 4.39 1.09
N SER A 47 -13.33 4.47 0.97
CA SER A 47 -12.65 5.48 0.16
C SER A 47 -13.04 5.40 -1.31
N ASP A 48 -13.16 4.20 -1.90
CA ASP A 48 -13.55 4.06 -3.32
C ASP A 48 -14.96 4.59 -3.59
N GLN A 49 -15.94 4.33 -2.69
CA GLN A 49 -17.29 4.88 -2.83
C GLN A 49 -17.29 6.41 -2.67
N ILE A 50 -16.56 6.95 -1.68
CA ILE A 50 -16.46 8.39 -1.45
C ILE A 50 -15.82 9.08 -2.66
N PHE A 51 -14.68 8.58 -3.15
CA PHE A 51 -13.97 9.16 -4.29
C PHE A 51 -14.82 9.10 -5.56
N PHE A 52 -15.54 8.00 -5.77
CA PHE A 52 -16.47 7.87 -6.88
C PHE A 52 -17.61 8.90 -6.80
N TYR A 53 -18.19 9.10 -5.62
CA TYR A 53 -19.21 10.12 -5.38
C TYR A 53 -18.66 11.54 -5.63
N LEU A 54 -17.45 11.84 -5.15
CA LEU A 54 -16.80 13.14 -5.34
C LEU A 54 -16.55 13.45 -6.82
N LYS A 55 -16.14 12.46 -7.61
CA LYS A 55 -15.82 12.57 -9.05
C LYS A 55 -17.03 12.84 -9.94
N LYS A 56 -18.20 12.28 -9.60
CA LYS A 56 -19.41 12.39 -10.42
C LYS A 56 -20.07 13.77 -10.29
N ARG A 57 -20.52 14.34 -11.43
CA ARG A 57 -21.29 15.61 -11.45
C ARG A 57 -22.67 15.42 -10.84
N LYS A 58 -23.43 14.42 -11.32
CA LYS A 58 -24.70 14.03 -10.69
C LYS A 58 -24.41 13.24 -9.41
N LYS A 59 -24.70 13.86 -8.27
CA LYS A 59 -24.52 13.26 -6.96
C LYS A 59 -25.61 12.23 -6.71
N ILE A 60 -25.21 11.00 -6.38
CA ILE A 60 -26.12 9.93 -6.02
C ILE A 60 -25.78 9.51 -4.59
N ILE A 61 -26.67 9.87 -3.65
CA ILE A 61 -26.42 9.71 -2.22
C ILE A 61 -26.28 8.23 -1.78
N GLY A 62 -26.80 7.29 -2.58
CA GLY A 62 -26.67 5.86 -2.34
C GLY A 62 -25.22 5.37 -2.16
N TYR A 63 -24.24 6.00 -2.80
CA TYR A 63 -22.82 5.68 -2.60
C TYR A 63 -22.29 6.13 -1.24
N ILE A 64 -22.82 7.23 -0.69
CA ILE A 64 -22.48 7.71 0.66
C ILE A 64 -23.10 6.82 1.72
N TYR A 65 -24.32 6.31 1.52
CA TYR A 65 -24.90 5.32 2.43
C TYR A 65 -24.07 4.03 2.46
N THR A 66 -23.62 3.54 1.31
CA THR A 66 -22.71 2.39 1.26
C THR A 66 -21.36 2.69 1.92
N ALA A 67 -20.81 3.89 1.72
CA ALA A 67 -19.61 4.32 2.44
C ALA A 67 -19.83 4.37 3.95
N GLY A 68 -21.02 4.77 4.43
CA GLY A 68 -21.39 4.79 5.84
C GLY A 68 -21.40 3.40 6.49
N ILE A 69 -21.85 2.36 5.75
CA ILE A 69 -21.75 0.96 6.23
C ILE A 69 -20.29 0.56 6.40
N PHE A 70 -19.45 0.84 5.41
CA PHE A 70 -18.02 0.53 5.53
C PHE A 70 -17.35 1.36 6.64
N ALA A 71 -17.76 2.60 6.85
CA ALA A 71 -17.29 3.42 7.96
C ALA A 71 -17.61 2.79 9.33
N LEU A 72 -18.79 2.21 9.49
CA LEU A 72 -19.14 1.47 10.70
C LEU A 72 -18.22 0.25 10.90
N ILE A 73 -17.95 -0.52 9.84
CA ILE A 73 -17.02 -1.65 9.90
C ILE A 73 -15.59 -1.19 10.28
N VAL A 74 -15.14 -0.06 9.73
CA VAL A 74 -13.85 0.55 10.08
C VAL A 74 -13.80 0.89 11.56
N VAL A 75 -14.83 1.53 12.11
CA VAL A 75 -14.90 1.87 13.55
C VAL A 75 -14.88 0.61 14.41
N ILE A 76 -15.73 -0.38 14.09
CA ILE A 76 -15.79 -1.66 14.83
C ILE A 76 -14.45 -2.41 14.79
N SER A 77 -13.69 -2.27 13.70
CA SER A 77 -12.40 -2.95 13.54
C SER A 77 -11.25 -2.22 14.23
N PHE A 78 -11.18 -0.89 14.11
CA PHE A 78 -10.05 -0.10 14.62
C PHE A 78 -10.19 0.33 16.08
N VAL A 79 -11.41 0.49 16.61
CA VAL A 79 -11.59 0.84 18.03
C VAL A 79 -10.97 -0.20 18.97
N PRO A 80 -11.19 -1.52 18.80
CA PRO A 80 -10.54 -2.53 19.64
C PRO A 80 -9.01 -2.48 19.58
N ILE A 81 -8.44 -2.16 18.41
CA ILE A 81 -6.98 -2.02 18.23
C ILE A 81 -6.46 -0.83 19.04
N VAL A 82 -7.15 0.31 18.99
CA VAL A 82 -6.78 1.50 19.78
C VAL A 82 -6.92 1.23 21.27
N LEU A 83 -7.97 0.52 21.70
CA LEU A 83 -8.14 0.16 23.11
C LEU A 83 -7.03 -0.80 23.59
N HIS A 84 -6.61 -1.74 22.75
CA HIS A 84 -5.53 -2.67 23.05
C HIS A 84 -4.14 -2.00 23.04
N LYS A 85 -3.89 -1.12 22.07
CA LYS A 85 -2.65 -0.37 21.89
C LYS A 85 -2.94 1.12 21.66
N PRO A 86 -3.10 1.92 22.73
CA PRO A 86 -3.52 3.33 22.63
C PRO A 86 -2.66 4.20 21.73
N VAL A 87 -1.35 3.95 21.65
CA VAL A 87 -0.43 4.66 20.77
C VAL A 87 -0.87 4.67 19.30
N THR A 88 -1.55 3.61 18.84
CA THR A 88 -2.00 3.51 17.44
C THR A 88 -2.96 4.64 17.03
N ILE A 89 -3.61 5.31 17.99
CA ILE A 89 -4.48 6.45 17.72
C ILE A 89 -3.75 7.58 16.99
N TRP A 90 -2.49 7.84 17.34
CA TRP A 90 -1.70 8.91 16.72
C TRP A 90 -1.39 8.59 15.25
N ILE A 91 -1.18 7.31 14.93
CA ILE A 91 -0.95 6.87 13.56
C ILE A 91 -2.25 6.98 12.75
N PHE A 92 -3.39 6.55 13.31
CA PHE A 92 -4.69 6.75 12.66
C PHE A 92 -5.00 8.23 12.42
N LEU A 93 -4.74 9.09 13.42
CA LEU A 93 -4.92 10.54 13.29
C LEU A 93 -4.02 11.14 12.20
N LEU A 94 -2.76 10.68 12.10
CA LEU A 94 -1.84 11.08 11.02
C LEU A 94 -2.36 10.67 9.63
N MET A 95 -3.07 9.55 9.51
CA MET A 95 -3.62 9.06 8.25
C MET A 95 -4.84 9.86 7.78
N VAL A 96 -5.53 10.59 8.67
CA VAL A 96 -6.70 11.43 8.33
C VAL A 96 -6.34 12.54 7.34
N PRO A 97 -5.38 13.46 7.61
CA PRO A 97 -5.02 14.50 6.64
C PRO A 97 -4.50 13.92 5.33
N LEU A 98 -3.75 12.81 5.36
CA LEU A 98 -3.30 12.10 4.15
C LEU A 98 -4.49 11.61 3.32
N SER A 99 -5.52 11.05 3.97
CA SER A 99 -6.74 10.59 3.31
C SER A 99 -7.55 11.75 2.73
N LEU A 100 -7.56 12.91 3.39
CA LEU A 100 -8.19 14.12 2.87
C LEU A 100 -7.47 14.65 1.62
N LEU A 101 -6.14 14.57 1.57
CA LEU A 101 -5.38 14.90 0.36
C LEU A 101 -5.72 13.97 -0.80
N ASN A 102 -5.85 12.66 -0.55
CA ASN A 102 -6.32 11.71 -1.56
C ASN A 102 -7.74 12.06 -2.06
N ALA A 103 -8.64 12.43 -1.15
CA ALA A 103 -9.99 12.88 -1.51
C ALA A 103 -9.97 14.15 -2.36
N TYR A 104 -9.04 15.07 -2.09
CA TYR A 104 -8.85 16.28 -2.89
C TYR A 104 -8.40 15.96 -4.33
N PHE A 105 -7.43 15.06 -4.50
CA PHE A 105 -7.02 14.59 -5.83
C PHE A 105 -8.17 13.89 -6.57
N ALA A 106 -8.99 13.10 -5.88
CA ALA A 106 -10.19 12.48 -6.45
C ALA A 106 -11.22 13.52 -6.92
N LYS A 107 -11.49 14.55 -6.10
CA LYS A 107 -12.39 15.66 -6.45
C LYS A 107 -11.91 16.42 -7.70
N LYS A 108 -10.60 16.68 -7.80
CA LYS A 108 -9.97 17.28 -8.99
C LYS A 108 -9.84 16.32 -10.18
N LYS A 109 -10.29 15.06 -10.05
CA LYS A 109 -10.15 14.00 -11.05
C LYS A 109 -8.69 13.70 -11.43
N ASN A 110 -7.75 14.02 -10.55
CA ASN A 110 -6.31 13.83 -10.72
C ASN A 110 -5.78 12.68 -9.86
N GLU A 111 -6.56 11.60 -9.75
CA GLU A 111 -6.22 10.36 -9.01
C GLU A 111 -4.92 9.69 -9.53
N ARG A 112 -4.46 10.08 -10.72
CA ARG A 112 -3.27 9.51 -11.38
C ARG A 112 -1.99 10.27 -11.06
N ALA A 113 -2.06 11.33 -10.27
CA ALA A 113 -0.89 12.09 -9.84
C ALA A 113 0.10 11.21 -9.06
N PHE A 114 1.39 11.38 -9.32
CA PHE A 114 2.44 10.67 -8.59
C PHE A 114 2.35 10.93 -7.08
N THR A 115 2.10 12.18 -6.67
CA THR A 115 1.92 12.55 -5.26
C THR A 115 0.74 11.82 -4.61
N ASN A 116 -0.38 11.64 -5.33
CA ASN A 116 -1.52 10.88 -4.84
C ASN A 116 -1.18 9.40 -4.65
N ASP A 117 -0.49 8.80 -5.62
CA ASP A 117 -0.02 7.41 -5.52
C ASP A 117 0.94 7.26 -4.30
N LEU A 118 1.83 8.24 -4.06
CA LEU A 118 2.76 8.24 -2.94
C LEU A 118 2.06 8.37 -1.58
N ILE A 119 1.06 9.25 -1.46
CA ILE A 119 0.26 9.41 -0.24
C ILE A 119 -0.46 8.10 0.09
N ALA A 120 -1.04 7.44 -0.90
CA ALA A 120 -1.67 6.13 -0.69
C ALA A 120 -0.67 5.08 -0.18
N VAL A 121 0.54 5.03 -0.74
CA VAL A 121 1.60 4.13 -0.27
C VAL A 121 1.99 4.40 1.17
N LEU A 122 2.14 5.68 1.56
CA LEU A 122 2.43 6.03 2.95
C LEU A 122 1.35 5.52 3.90
N ILE A 123 0.07 5.71 3.56
CA ILE A 123 -1.06 5.20 4.36
C ILE A 123 -0.96 3.67 4.51
N PHE A 124 -0.69 2.92 3.43
CA PHE A 124 -0.55 1.47 3.51
C PHE A 124 0.67 1.02 4.33
N CYS A 125 1.79 1.73 4.24
CA CYS A 125 2.97 1.43 5.05
C CYS A 125 2.71 1.71 6.54
N LEU A 126 1.94 2.74 6.87
CA LEU A 126 1.53 3.03 8.25
C LEU A 126 0.64 1.92 8.85
N PHE A 127 -0.17 1.24 8.04
CA PHE A 127 -0.87 0.03 8.50
C PHE A 127 0.11 -1.11 8.84
N GLY A 128 1.23 -1.24 8.13
CA GLY A 128 2.31 -2.16 8.51
C GLY A 128 2.96 -1.80 9.85
N VAL A 129 3.17 -0.52 10.12
CA VAL A 129 3.64 -0.05 11.43
C VAL A 129 2.64 -0.39 12.53
N ILE A 130 1.35 -0.13 12.33
CA ILE A 130 0.30 -0.51 13.28
C ILE A 130 0.35 -2.03 13.54
N SER A 131 0.52 -2.84 12.49
CA SER A 131 0.65 -4.29 12.60
C SER A 131 1.79 -4.70 13.53
N ALA A 132 2.99 -4.12 13.38
CA ALA A 132 4.11 -4.41 14.27
C ALA A 132 3.83 -4.00 15.73
N LEU A 133 3.27 -2.80 15.92
CA LEU A 133 2.96 -2.24 17.24
C LEU A 133 1.88 -3.01 18.03
N LEU A 134 1.16 -3.94 17.38
CA LEU A 134 0.24 -4.84 18.08
C LEU A 134 0.96 -5.73 19.10
N ASN A 135 2.24 -6.02 18.88
CA ASN A 135 3.00 -6.92 19.76
C ASN A 135 4.15 -6.22 20.49
N VAL A 136 4.76 -5.20 19.87
CA VAL A 136 5.87 -4.46 20.48
C VAL A 136 5.45 -3.10 21.01
N SER A 137 6.38 -2.37 21.63
CA SER A 137 6.18 -0.97 22.04
C SER A 137 6.61 -0.01 20.93
N ILE A 138 6.18 1.25 20.99
CA ILE A 138 6.62 2.28 20.04
C ILE A 138 8.10 2.62 20.18
N THR A 139 8.69 2.37 21.36
CA THR A 139 10.10 2.59 21.63
C THR A 139 11.00 1.52 21.00
N ASP A 140 10.43 0.37 20.64
CA ASP A 140 11.13 -0.70 19.93
C ASP A 140 11.21 -0.39 18.42
N VAL A 141 12.02 0.63 18.11
CA VAL A 141 12.20 1.16 16.75
C VAL A 141 12.76 0.09 15.82
N GLU A 142 13.60 -0.80 16.31
CA GLU A 142 14.23 -1.86 15.53
C GLU A 142 13.21 -2.86 14.97
N SER A 143 12.09 -3.09 15.67
CA SER A 143 11.03 -3.99 15.22
C SER A 143 10.09 -3.37 14.18
N TRP A 144 9.65 -2.12 14.36
CA TRP A 144 8.62 -1.52 13.48
C TRP A 144 9.18 -0.67 12.33
N LEU A 145 10.38 -0.08 12.48
CA LEU A 145 10.96 0.79 11.45
C LEU A 145 11.33 0.01 10.18
N PRO A 146 11.94 -1.19 10.24
CA PRO A 146 12.21 -1.99 9.04
C PRO A 146 10.93 -2.35 8.28
N VAL A 147 9.82 -2.65 8.98
CA VAL A 147 8.52 -2.92 8.36
C VAL A 147 8.07 -1.75 7.49
N PHE A 148 8.20 -0.51 8.00
CA PHE A 148 7.88 0.69 7.23
C PHE A 148 8.83 0.87 6.05
N ILE A 149 10.15 0.81 6.28
CA ILE A 149 11.17 1.08 5.27
C ILE A 149 11.07 0.07 4.12
N LEU A 150 11.03 -1.24 4.42
CA LEU A 150 10.97 -2.29 3.41
C LEU A 150 9.68 -2.19 2.57
N SER A 151 8.54 -1.95 3.23
CA SER A 151 7.25 -1.73 2.56
C SER A 151 7.29 -0.50 1.66
N PHE A 152 7.76 0.63 2.20
CA PHE A 152 7.78 1.91 1.47
C PHE A 152 8.68 1.83 0.25
N LEU A 153 9.90 1.31 0.43
CA LEU A 153 10.86 1.16 -0.65
C LEU A 153 10.33 0.23 -1.77
N TYR A 154 9.66 -0.86 -1.39
CA TYR A 154 9.01 -1.76 -2.34
C TYR A 154 7.91 -1.06 -3.15
N PHE A 155 6.98 -0.40 -2.46
CA PHE A 155 5.83 0.20 -3.11
C PHE A 155 6.17 1.47 -3.89
N PHE A 156 7.16 2.23 -3.45
CA PHE A 156 7.68 3.36 -4.21
C PHE A 156 8.22 2.92 -5.58
N GLY A 157 9.04 1.87 -5.61
CA GLY A 157 9.53 1.28 -6.86
C GLY A 157 8.39 0.78 -7.75
N THR A 158 7.40 0.15 -7.13
CA THR A 158 6.18 -0.32 -7.80
C THR A 158 5.39 0.83 -8.45
N ILE A 159 5.27 2.00 -7.82
CA ILE A 159 4.63 3.18 -8.44
C ILE A 159 5.35 3.54 -9.74
N LEU A 160 6.68 3.63 -9.70
CA LEU A 160 7.48 3.99 -10.86
C LEU A 160 7.31 2.97 -11.98
N TYR A 161 7.45 1.68 -11.66
CA TYR A 161 7.27 0.59 -12.62
C TYR A 161 5.87 0.59 -13.25
N VAL A 162 4.81 0.63 -12.44
CA VAL A 162 3.43 0.59 -12.93
C VAL A 162 3.12 1.79 -13.82
N LYS A 163 3.70 2.97 -13.53
CA LYS A 163 3.61 4.13 -14.43
C LYS A 163 4.24 3.81 -15.78
N THR A 164 5.44 3.22 -15.83
CA THR A 164 6.04 2.81 -17.11
C THR A 164 5.25 1.73 -17.86
N MET A 165 4.44 0.92 -17.17
CA MET A 165 3.73 -0.20 -17.79
C MET A 165 2.28 0.07 -18.15
N ILE A 166 1.60 1.03 -17.50
CA ILE A 166 0.16 1.24 -17.68
C ILE A 166 -0.14 2.67 -18.14
N ARG A 167 0.29 3.66 -17.37
CA ARG A 167 -0.21 5.05 -17.48
C ARG A 167 0.70 5.93 -18.34
N GLU A 168 2.01 5.72 -18.27
CA GLU A 168 3.07 6.59 -18.79
C GLU A 168 4.04 5.80 -19.71
N LYS A 169 3.48 4.89 -20.52
CA LYS A 169 4.23 3.86 -21.28
C LYS A 169 5.37 4.37 -22.15
N LYS A 170 5.25 5.59 -22.68
CA LYS A 170 6.23 6.20 -23.57
C LYS A 170 7.12 7.24 -22.87
N SER A 171 6.98 7.40 -21.55
CA SER A 171 7.71 8.42 -20.81
C SER A 171 9.15 7.97 -20.53
N VAL A 172 10.11 8.64 -21.16
CA VAL A 172 11.55 8.44 -20.93
C VAL A 172 11.92 8.83 -19.49
N LYS A 173 11.25 9.84 -18.92
CA LYS A 173 11.43 10.25 -17.53
C LYS A 173 11.10 9.10 -16.57
N TYR A 174 9.89 8.52 -16.68
CA TYR A 174 9.51 7.41 -15.80
C TYR A 174 10.36 6.15 -16.04
N LYS A 175 10.84 5.91 -17.27
CA LYS A 175 11.80 4.84 -17.57
C LYS A 175 13.04 4.98 -16.69
N TRP A 176 13.74 6.12 -16.81
CA TRP A 176 14.98 6.35 -16.08
C TRP A 176 14.77 6.42 -14.58
N SER A 177 13.70 7.10 -14.11
CA SER A 177 13.37 7.10 -12.69
C SER A 177 13.15 5.69 -12.15
N SER A 178 12.43 4.83 -12.89
CA SER A 178 12.21 3.44 -12.48
C SER A 178 13.52 2.65 -12.46
N TRP A 179 14.30 2.68 -13.53
CA TRP A 179 15.54 1.90 -13.63
C TRP A 179 16.58 2.33 -12.60
N ILE A 180 16.83 3.64 -12.47
CA ILE A 180 17.78 4.17 -11.50
C ILE A 180 17.35 3.80 -10.09
N TYR A 181 16.07 3.99 -9.75
CA TYR A 181 15.56 3.63 -8.43
C TYR A 181 15.78 2.14 -8.10
N HIS A 182 15.39 1.24 -9.01
CA HIS A 182 15.52 -0.19 -8.77
C HIS A 182 16.98 -0.66 -8.78
N LEU A 183 17.87 -0.01 -9.54
CA LEU A 183 19.30 -0.30 -9.49
C LEU A 183 19.87 0.17 -8.15
N CYS A 184 19.57 1.40 -7.74
CA CYS A 184 20.03 1.98 -6.49
C CYS A 184 19.59 1.13 -5.29
N ILE A 185 18.34 0.67 -5.23
CA ILE A 185 17.87 -0.14 -4.09
C ILE A 185 18.57 -1.50 -4.02
N VAL A 186 18.89 -2.13 -5.16
CA VAL A 186 19.66 -3.38 -5.17
C VAL A 186 21.09 -3.14 -4.72
N VAL A 187 21.74 -2.08 -5.21
CA VAL A 187 23.12 -1.71 -4.83
C VAL A 187 23.20 -1.34 -3.35
N VAL A 188 22.30 -0.48 -2.86
CA VAL A 188 22.23 -0.12 -1.43
C VAL A 188 21.91 -1.35 -0.59
N GLY A 189 20.98 -2.20 -1.05
CA GLY A 189 20.65 -3.46 -0.39
C GLY A 189 21.85 -4.39 -0.24
N PHE A 190 22.75 -4.45 -1.23
CA PHE A 190 24.00 -5.23 -1.17
C PHE A 190 24.90 -4.78 -0.02
N PHE A 191 25.00 -3.47 0.22
CA PHE A 191 25.80 -2.93 1.33
C PHE A 191 25.12 -3.06 2.70
N ILE A 192 23.80 -3.27 2.75
CA ILE A 192 23.06 -3.48 4.01
C ILE A 192 23.09 -4.96 4.40
N HIS A 193 22.58 -5.84 3.53
CA HIS A 193 22.49 -7.27 3.79
C HIS A 193 22.19 -8.05 2.49
N PRO A 194 22.79 -9.24 2.25
CA PRO A 194 22.52 -10.03 1.04
C PRO A 194 21.05 -10.35 0.80
N LEU A 195 20.26 -10.57 1.85
CA LEU A 195 18.81 -10.79 1.73
C LEU A 195 18.07 -9.53 1.27
N VAL A 196 18.49 -8.34 1.71
CA VAL A 196 17.89 -7.08 1.28
C VAL A 196 18.18 -6.84 -0.20
N MET A 197 19.40 -7.13 -0.67
CA MET A 197 19.70 -7.15 -2.11
C MET A 197 18.79 -8.13 -2.85
N LEU A 198 18.76 -9.39 -2.41
CA LEU A 198 18.02 -10.48 -3.06
C LEU A 198 16.53 -10.14 -3.22
N MET A 199 15.93 -9.55 -2.18
CA MET A 199 14.53 -9.11 -2.14
C MET A 199 14.17 -8.20 -3.32
N TYR A 200 15.06 -7.29 -3.73
CA TYR A 200 14.76 -6.31 -4.78
C TYR A 200 15.27 -6.67 -6.18
N ILE A 201 16.08 -7.73 -6.34
CA ILE A 201 16.58 -8.18 -7.65
C ILE A 201 15.43 -8.45 -8.64
N PRO A 202 14.36 -9.20 -8.30
CA PRO A 202 13.26 -9.42 -9.24
C PRO A 202 12.54 -8.12 -9.62
N SER A 203 12.52 -7.13 -8.72
CA SER A 203 11.96 -5.80 -8.99
C SER A 203 12.80 -5.02 -10.02
N LEU A 204 14.13 -5.12 -9.95
CA LEU A 204 15.01 -4.57 -10.96
C LEU A 204 14.84 -5.27 -12.31
N ILE A 205 14.90 -6.61 -12.33
CA ILE A 205 14.78 -7.41 -13.55
C ILE A 205 13.48 -7.07 -14.29
N ARG A 206 12.33 -7.11 -13.59
CA ARG A 206 11.04 -6.82 -14.23
C ARG A 206 10.96 -5.38 -14.75
N SER A 207 11.57 -4.41 -14.05
CA SER A 207 11.55 -3.01 -14.45
C SER A 207 12.28 -2.75 -15.78
N ILE A 208 13.34 -3.52 -16.06
CA ILE A 208 14.13 -3.42 -17.29
C ILE A 208 13.51 -4.28 -18.39
N VAL A 209 13.29 -5.57 -18.11
CA VAL A 209 12.90 -6.58 -19.11
C VAL A 209 11.50 -6.32 -19.67
N LEU A 210 10.59 -5.73 -18.88
CA LEU A 210 9.20 -5.52 -19.30
C LEU A 210 8.94 -4.12 -19.85
N TYR A 211 9.88 -3.18 -19.70
CA TYR A 211 9.73 -1.83 -20.23
C TYR A 211 9.44 -1.83 -21.74
N GLY A 212 8.46 -1.03 -22.16
CA GLY A 212 8.05 -0.91 -23.56
C GLY A 212 7.25 -2.09 -24.12
N LYS A 213 7.13 -3.22 -23.40
CA LYS A 213 6.35 -4.38 -23.84
C LYS A 213 4.85 -4.13 -23.72
N LYS A 214 4.07 -4.60 -24.70
CA LYS A 214 2.60 -4.51 -24.71
C LYS A 214 1.97 -5.63 -23.87
N ILE A 215 2.05 -5.51 -22.54
CA ILE A 215 1.49 -6.48 -21.59
C ILE A 215 0.07 -6.05 -21.16
N LYS A 216 -0.86 -7.01 -21.05
CA LYS A 216 -2.22 -6.75 -20.54
C LYS A 216 -2.16 -6.37 -19.05
N ILE A 217 -3.00 -5.43 -18.62
CA ILE A 217 -3.03 -4.90 -17.23
C ILE A 217 -3.15 -6.02 -16.18
N MET A 218 -3.96 -7.05 -16.45
CA MET A 218 -4.11 -8.21 -15.57
C MET A 218 -2.80 -8.95 -15.33
N HIS A 219 -1.99 -9.15 -16.36
CA HIS A 219 -0.70 -9.85 -16.25
C HIS A 219 0.33 -9.00 -15.52
N VAL A 220 0.33 -7.68 -15.72
CA VAL A 220 1.13 -6.76 -14.90
C VAL A 220 0.76 -6.92 -13.43
N GLY A 221 -0.53 -6.99 -13.10
CA GLY A 221 -1.01 -7.25 -11.74
C GLY A 221 -0.53 -8.59 -11.17
N LEU A 222 -0.59 -9.68 -11.94
CA LEU A 222 -0.08 -11.00 -11.51
C LEU A 222 1.43 -10.98 -11.25
N ILE A 223 2.21 -10.30 -12.10
CA ILE A 223 3.65 -10.13 -11.91
C ILE A 223 3.93 -9.34 -10.63
N GLU A 224 3.17 -8.28 -10.34
CA GLU A 224 3.32 -7.53 -9.08
C GLU A 224 2.97 -8.37 -7.86
N ILE A 225 1.94 -9.23 -7.96
CA ILE A 225 1.58 -10.16 -6.88
C ILE A 225 2.73 -11.14 -6.64
N ALA A 226 3.22 -11.82 -7.69
CA ALA A 226 4.32 -12.77 -7.57
C ALA A 226 5.59 -12.11 -6.99
N ASN A 227 5.92 -10.91 -7.47
CA ASN A 227 7.04 -10.12 -6.96
C ASN A 227 6.83 -9.70 -5.50
N SER A 228 5.60 -9.34 -5.10
CA SER A 228 5.28 -8.99 -3.72
C SER A 228 5.38 -10.19 -2.78
N VAL A 229 4.98 -11.38 -3.23
CA VAL A 229 5.13 -12.63 -2.47
C VAL A 229 6.60 -12.97 -2.29
N PHE A 230 7.42 -12.86 -3.34
CA PHE A 230 8.86 -13.08 -3.23
C PHE A 230 9.51 -12.12 -2.23
N VAL A 231 9.18 -10.82 -2.35
CA VAL A 231 9.66 -9.78 -1.42
C VAL A 231 9.23 -10.07 0.00
N LEU A 232 7.99 -10.51 0.20
CA LEU A 232 7.48 -10.89 1.52
C LEU A 232 8.28 -12.06 2.09
N VAL A 233 8.47 -13.15 1.34
CA VAL A 233 9.21 -14.33 1.82
C VAL A 233 10.64 -13.98 2.22
N VAL A 234 11.39 -13.29 1.35
CA VAL A 234 12.78 -12.93 1.63
C VAL A 234 12.87 -11.90 2.76
N GLY A 235 11.97 -10.92 2.79
CA GLY A 235 11.91 -9.92 3.84
C GLY A 235 11.52 -10.51 5.19
N SER A 236 10.61 -11.50 5.24
CA SER A 236 10.26 -12.23 6.47
C SER A 236 11.47 -12.98 7.04
N ILE A 237 12.31 -13.57 6.18
CA ILE A 237 13.55 -14.23 6.64
C ILE A 237 14.54 -13.20 7.19
N PHE A 238 14.61 -12.01 6.60
CA PHE A 238 15.48 -10.93 7.07
C PHE A 238 15.02 -10.30 8.39
N LEU A 239 13.72 -10.32 8.68
CA LEU A 239 13.13 -9.73 9.89
C LEU A 239 13.15 -10.66 11.11
N HIS A 240 13.57 -11.93 10.94
CA HIS A 240 13.74 -12.92 12.00
C HIS A 240 15.22 -13.13 12.33
#